data_AF-A0A2N2Z3E4-F1
#
_entry.id   AF-A0A2N2Z3E4-F1
#
_cell.length_a   1.000
_cell.length_b   1.000
_cell.length_c   1.000
_cell.angle_alpha   90.00
_cell.angle_beta   90.00
_cell.angle_gamma   90.00
#
_symmetry.space_group_name_H-M   'P 1'
#
loop_
_entity.id
_entity.type
_entity.pdbx_description
1 polymer ?
#
loop_
_entity_poly.entity_id
_entity_poly.type
_entity_poly.pdbx_seq_one_letter_code
_entity_poly.pdbx_strand_id
1 'polypeptide(L)' 'MKITHIEHIGIAVKSLDEAIPFYENVLGLKCYNVEEVKDQRVKTAFFM' A
#
# COMPACT_ATOMS: atom_id res chain seq x y z
N MET A 1 14.31 9.91 -22.53
CA MET A 1 13.33 9.29 -21.61
C MET A 1 12.26 10.34 -21.31
N LYS A 2 10.99 10.08 -21.62
CA LYS A 2 9.88 11.02 -21.35
C LYS A 2 9.10 10.48 -20.17
N ILE A 3 9.01 11.25 -19.09
CA ILE A 3 8.21 10.91 -17.90
C ILE A 3 6.74 10.94 -18.32
N THR A 4 5.97 9.91 -17.97
CA THR A 4 4.56 9.79 -18.37
C THR A 4 3.62 9.97 -17.18
N HIS A 5 3.73 9.13 -16.14
CA HIS A 5 2.84 9.15 -14.98
C HIS A 5 3.55 8.62 -13.73
N ILE A 6 2.95 8.86 -12.57
CA ILE A 6 3.31 8.21 -11.31
C ILE A 6 2.61 6.85 -11.29
N GLU A 7 3.35 5.79 -10.98
CA GLU A 7 2.80 4.43 -10.94
C GLU A 7 2.16 4.13 -9.58
N HIS A 8 2.86 4.42 -8.48
CA HIS A 8 2.30 4.33 -7.13
C HIS A 8 2.98 5.30 -6.15
N ILE A 9 2.37 5.45 -4.97
CA ILE A 9 2.94 6.17 -3.82
C ILE A 9 3.03 5.21 -2.64
N GLY A 10 4.24 4.99 -2.12
CA GLY A 10 4.44 4.23 -0.90
C GLY A 10 4.21 5.09 0.34
N ILE A 11 3.45 4.59 1.31
CA ILE A 11 3.19 5.27 2.59
C ILE A 11 3.63 4.34 3.72
N ALA A 12 4.63 4.77 4.49
CA ALA A 12 5.06 4.05 5.68
C ALA A 12 4.03 4.25 6.81
N VAL A 13 3.57 3.15 7.39
CA VAL A 13 2.60 3.13 8.49
C VAL A 13 3.15 2.35 9.68
N LYS A 14 2.66 2.66 10.88
CA LYS A 14 3.08 1.96 12.10
C LYS A 14 2.62 0.51 12.15
N SER A 15 1.44 0.23 11.62
CA SER A 15 0.82 -1.09 11.59
C SER A 15 -0.05 -1.22 10.34
N LEU A 16 0.13 -2.29 9.56
CA LEU A 16 -0.77 -2.60 8.45
C LEU A 16 -2.15 -3.00 8.95
N ASP A 17 -2.24 -3.67 10.11
CA ASP A 17 -3.51 -4.13 10.68
C ASP A 17 -4.41 -2.94 11.08
N GLU A 18 -3.82 -1.80 11.46
CA GLU A 18 -4.56 -0.57 11.74
C GLU A 18 -4.80 0.28 10.49
N ALA A 19 -3.83 0.29 9.55
CA ALA A 19 -3.92 1.13 8.36
C ALA A 19 -4.90 0.59 7.32
N ILE A 20 -4.91 -0.72 7.06
CA ILE A 20 -5.79 -1.34 6.05
C ILE A 20 -7.26 -0.98 6.30
N PRO A 21 -7.83 -1.15 7.53
CA PRO A 21 -9.22 -0.76 7.80
C PRO A 21 -9.51 0.72 7.55
N PHE A 22 -8.54 1.62 7.75
CA PHE A 22 -8.72 3.04 7.44
C PHE A 22 -8.85 3.26 5.92
N TYR A 23 -7.94 2.71 5.13
CA TYR A 23 -7.99 2.83 3.67
C TYR A 23 -9.24 2.16 3.09
N GLU A 24 -9.68 1.01 3.63
CA GLU A 24 -10.89 0.33 3.15
C GLU A 24 -12.19 1.01 3.59
N ASN A 25 -12.35 1.31 4.88
CA ASN A 25 -13.65 1.74 5.42
C ASN A 25 -13.87 3.25 5.34
N VAL A 26 -12.80 4.04 5.40
CA VAL A 26 -12.89 5.51 5.38
C VAL A 26 -12.69 6.03 3.96
N LEU A 27 -11.67 5.52 3.27
CA LEU A 27 -11.33 5.98 1.92
C LEU A 27 -11.99 5.14 0.82
N GLY A 28 -12.56 3.97 1.15
CA GLY A 28 -13.25 3.11 0.18
C GLY A 28 -12.30 2.37 -0.77
N LEU A 29 -10.99 2.36 -0.50
CA LEU A 29 -9.98 1.72 -1.34
C LEU A 29 -9.85 0.26 -0.97
N LYS A 30 -9.98 -0.66 -1.91
CA LYS A 30 -9.94 -2.09 -1.59
C LYS A 30 -8.50 -2.58 -1.46
N CYS A 31 -8.17 -3.19 -0.34
CA CYS A 31 -6.89 -3.90 -0.20
C CYS A 31 -6.96 -5.18 -1.04
N TYR A 32 -6.24 -5.23 -2.15
CA TYR A 32 -6.31 -6.36 -3.07
C TYR A 32 -5.17 -7.37 -2.88
N ASN A 33 -4.05 -6.97 -2.26
CA ASN A 33 -2.95 -7.86 -1.98
C ASN A 33 -2.15 -7.38 -0.76
N VAL A 34 -1.56 -8.32 -0.02
CA VAL A 34 -0.59 -8.03 1.03
C VAL A 34 0.59 -8.97 0.86
N GLU A 35 1.77 -8.40 0.65
CA GLU A 35 2.99 -9.16 0.35
C GLU A 35 4.10 -8.84 1.35
N GLU A 36 4.87 -9.86 1.73
CA GLU A 36 6.13 -9.69 2.47
C GLU A 36 7.28 -9.60 1.47
N VAL A 37 7.87 -8.41 1.35
CA VAL A 37 9.03 -8.17 0.48
C VAL A 37 10.30 -8.36 1.31
N LYS A 38 10.77 -9.60 1.40
CA LYS A 38 11.85 -10.02 2.32
C LYS A 38 13.16 -9.24 2.13
N ASP A 39 13.58 -9.02 0.88
CA ASP A 39 14.80 -8.25 0.57
C ASP A 39 14.73 -6.81 1.10
N GLN A 40 13.53 -6.24 1.13
CA GLN A 40 13.27 -4.91 1.68
C GLN A 40 12.91 -4.94 3.17
N ARG A 41 12.71 -6.14 3.74
CA ARG A 41 12.32 -6.37 5.14
C ARG A 41 11.04 -5.63 5.54
N VAL A 42 10.11 -5.53 4.61
CA VAL A 42 8.81 -4.88 4.83
C VAL A 42 7.67 -5.79 4.43
N LYS A 43 6.51 -5.53 5.00
CA LYS A 43 5.23 -6.04 4.52
C LYS A 43 4.48 -4.86 3.91
N THR A 44 3.88 -5.07 2.75
CA THR A 44 3.22 -4.01 1.98
C THR A 44 1.79 -4.44 1.65
N ALA A 45 0.83 -3.55 1.89
CA ALA A 45 -0.54 -3.70 1.44
C ALA A 45 -0.75 -2.84 0.18
N PHE A 46 -1.41 -3.42 -0.83
CA PHE A 46 -1.68 -2.76 -2.10
C PHE A 46 -3.17 -2.46 -2.25
N PHE A 47 -3.46 -1.27 -2.76
CA PHE A 47 -4.80 -0.72 -2.86
C PHE A 47 -5.08 -0.25 -4.30
N MET A 48 -6.32 -0.41 -4.75
CA MET A 48 -6.85 0.10 -6.03
C MET A 48 -7.99 1.08 -5.77
#